data_AF-A0A4Q5R6V6-F1
#
_entry.id   AF-A0A4Q5R6V6-F1
#
_cell.length_a   1.000
_cell.length_b   1.000
_cell.length_c   1.000
_cell.angle_alpha   90.00
_cell.angle_beta   90.00
_cell.angle_gamma   90.00
#
_symmetry.space_group_name_H-M   'P 1'
#
loop_
_entity.id
_entity.type
_entity.pdbx_description
1 polymer ?
#
loop_
_entity_poly.entity_id
_entity_poly.type
_entity_poly.pdbx_seq_one_letter_code
_entity_poly.pdbx_strand_id
1 'polypeptide(L)' 'MRTWRSRGLRLQFLPAYSPELNRLEILWRFLKHYWLTPADYQTLDTLRERLDYIVKHIGTKYTVTFG' A
#
# COMPACT_ATOMS: atom_id res chain seq x y z
N MET A 1 -6.03 -1.46 -30.38
CA MET A 1 -5.52 -0.41 -29.46
C MET A 1 -6.01 -0.73 -28.04
N ARG A 2 -5.08 -0.94 -27.11
CA ARG A 2 -5.22 -1.33 -25.68
C ARG A 2 -6.61 -1.15 -25.04
N THR A 3 -7.31 -2.27 -24.79
CA THR A 3 -8.62 -2.43 -24.10
C THR A 3 -8.78 -1.67 -22.79
N TRP A 4 -7.69 -1.32 -22.10
CA TRP A 4 -7.69 -0.57 -20.84
C TRP A 4 -8.13 0.89 -21.00
N ARG A 5 -7.72 1.55 -22.09
CA ARG A 5 -8.06 2.97 -22.33
C ARG A 5 -9.55 3.16 -22.57
N SER A 6 -10.19 2.22 -23.26
CA SER A 6 -11.64 2.22 -23.49
C SER A 6 -12.45 1.97 -22.20
N ARG A 7 -11.82 1.40 -21.15
CA ARG A 7 -12.40 1.25 -19.81
C ARG A 7 -12.19 2.49 -18.92
N GLY A 8 -11.68 3.60 -19.49
CA GLY A 8 -11.41 4.83 -18.75
C GLY A 8 -10.16 4.79 -17.88
N LEU A 9 -9.32 3.75 -17.97
CA LEU A 9 -8.07 3.67 -17.20
C LEU A 9 -7.05 4.67 -17.73
N ARG A 10 -6.56 5.53 -16.83
CA ARG A 10 -5.47 6.48 -17.09
C ARG A 10 -4.19 5.98 -16.42
N LEU A 11 -3.09 5.95 -17.18
CA LEU A 11 -1.77 5.69 -16.63
C LEU A 11 -1.24 7.00 -16.02
N GLN A 12 -0.86 6.95 -14.75
CA GLN A 12 -0.08 8.02 -14.13
C GLN A 12 1.39 7.81 -14.49
N PHE A 13 2.04 8.88 -14.93
CA PHE A 13 3.48 8.87 -15.14
C PHE A 13 4.18 8.93 -13.78
N LEU A 14 5.12 8.00 -13.56
CA LEU A 14 5.99 7.98 -12.39
C LEU A 14 7.44 8.09 -12.91
N PRO A 15 8.17 9.17 -12.58
CA PRO A 15 9.57 9.29 -12.96
C PRO A 15 10.43 8.21 -12.29
N ALA A 16 11.54 7.86 -12.94
CA ALA A 16 12.48 6.88 -12.40
C ALA A 16 13.10 7.39 -11.09
N TYR A 17 13.34 6.47 -10.15
CA TYR A 17 13.95 6.76 -8.84
C TYR A 17 13.20 7.78 -7.97
N SER A 18 11.88 7.93 -8.17
CA SER A 18 11.03 8.80 -7.34
C SER A 18 10.08 8.01 -6.44
N PRO A 19 10.59 7.27 -5.43
CA PRO A 19 9.76 6.48 -4.53
C PRO A 19 8.82 7.34 -3.67
N GLU A 20 9.17 8.61 -3.47
CA GLU A 20 8.33 9.60 -2.79
C GLU A 20 7.03 9.93 -3.54
N LEU A 21 6.99 9.73 -4.86
CA LEU A 21 5.80 9.95 -5.68
C LEU A 21 4.96 8.66 -5.80
N ASN A 22 5.52 7.52 -5.39
CA ASN A 22 4.85 6.24 -5.45
C ASN A 22 4.05 5.99 -4.17
N ARG A 23 2.74 6.24 -4.25
CA ARG A 23 1.80 6.04 -3.13
C ARG A 23 1.86 4.63 -2.53
N LEU A 24 2.15 3.60 -3.33
CA LEU A 24 2.32 2.25 -2.81
C LEU A 24 3.56 2.13 -1.93
N GLU A 25 4.67 2.77 -2.28
CA GLU A 25 5.88 2.72 -1.46
C GLU A 25 5.70 3.45 -0.12
N ILE A 26 4.99 4.59 -0.14
CA ILE A 26 4.60 5.30 1.10
C ILE A 26 3.75 4.38 1.98
N LEU A 27 2.72 3.73 1.41
CA LEU A 27 1.88 2.77 2.13
C LEU A 27 2.70 1.63 2.74
N TRP A 28 3.58 1.01 1.95
CA TRP A 28 4.43 -0.08 2.41
C TRP A 28 5.39 0.35 3.52
N ARG A 29 5.88 1.59 3.49
CA ARG A 29 6.69 2.16 4.57
C ARG A 29 5.88 2.27 5.87
N PHE A 30 4.65 2.78 5.81
CA PHE A 30 3.76 2.84 6.98
C PHE A 30 3.42 1.45 7.52
N LEU A 31 3.11 0.52 6.62
CA LEU A 31 2.75 -0.84 7.00
C LEU A 31 3.89 -1.54 7.75
N LYS A 32 5.10 -1.51 7.20
CA LYS A 32 6.26 -2.19 7.79
C LYS A 32 6.80 -1.54 9.05
N HIS A 33 6.84 -0.20 9.09
CA HIS A 33 7.55 0.52 10.16
C HIS A 33 6.64 1.02 11.28
N TYR A 34 5.33 1.17 11.04
CA TYR A 34 4.41 1.78 12.00
C TYR A 34 3.23 0.88 12.38
N TRP A 35 2.70 0.09 11.46
CA TRP A 35 1.45 -0.66 11.70
C TRP A 35 1.67 -2.12 12.08
N LEU A 36 2.68 -2.75 11.52
CA LEU A 36 3.08 -4.10 11.90
C LEU A 36 3.95 -4.06 13.15
N THR A 37 3.64 -4.96 14.08
CA THR A 37 4.43 -5.21 15.28
C THR A 37 5.29 -6.45 15.09
N PRO A 38 6.40 -6.61 15.83
CA PRO A 38 7.24 -7.82 15.76
C PRO A 38 6.45 -9.11 16.02
N ALA A 39 5.37 -9.06 16.81
CA ALA A 39 4.50 -10.21 17.05
C ALA A 39 3.76 -10.69 15.79
N ASP A 40 3.47 -9.79 14.85
CA ASP A 40 2.78 -10.11 13.60
C ASP A 40 3.69 -10.91 12.64
N TYR A 41 5.02 -10.77 12.77
CA TYR A 41 6.01 -11.48 11.94
C TYR A 41 6.33 -12.90 12.40
N GLN A 42 5.69 -13.39 13.46
CA GLN A 42 5.99 -14.72 14.03
C GLN A 42 5.70 -15.86 13.05
N THR A 43 4.63 -15.75 12.25
CA THR A 43 4.29 -16.72 11.22
C THR A 43 3.79 -16.02 9.96
N LEU A 44 3.83 -16.72 8.84
CA LEU A 44 3.29 -16.19 7.58
C LEU A 44 1.77 -15.97 7.69
N ASP A 45 1.08 -16.80 8.45
CA ASP A 45 -0.37 -16.74 8.64
C ASP A 45 -0.76 -15.51 9.47
N THR A 46 -0.12 -15.31 10.63
CA THR A 46 -0.34 -14.12 11.47
C THR A 46 -0.02 -12.83 10.73
N LEU A 47 1.06 -12.82 9.93
CA LEU A 47 1.42 -11.67 9.11
C LEU A 47 0.32 -11.37 8.09
N ARG A 48 -0.18 -12.41 7.42
CA ARG A 48 -1.19 -12.29 6.37
C ARG A 48 -2.54 -11.85 6.93
N GLU A 49 -2.98 -12.40 8.06
CA GLU A 49 -4.18 -11.96 8.76
C GLU A 49 -4.08 -10.50 9.19
N ARG A 50 -2.95 -10.11 9.79
CA ARG A 50 -2.73 -8.74 10.21
C ARG A 50 -2.71 -7.78 9.02
N LEU A 51 -2.07 -8.16 7.93
CA LEU A 51 -1.96 -7.34 6.73
C LEU A 51 -3.32 -7.16 6.05
N ASP A 52 -4.14 -8.22 5.95
CA ASP A 52 -5.53 -8.14 5.48
C ASP A 52 -6.37 -7.22 6.37
N TYR A 53 -6.24 -7.34 7.70
CA TYR A 53 -6.90 -6.45 8.64
C TYR A 53 -6.51 -4.99 8.41
N ILE A 54 -5.21 -4.69 8.33
CA ILE A 54 -4.72 -3.32 8.13
C ILE A 54 -5.27 -2.78 6.82
N VAL A 55 -5.15 -3.51 5.71
CA VAL A 55 -5.61 -3.09 4.38
C VAL A 55 -7.10 -2.78 4.36
N LYS A 56 -7.94 -3.59 5.01
CA LYS A 56 -9.38 -3.35 5.12
C LYS A 56 -9.74 -2.10 5.95
N HIS A 57 -8.85 -1.66 6.83
CA HIS A 57 -9.07 -0.51 7.72
C HIS A 57 -8.25 0.73 7.32
N ILE A 58 -7.61 0.72 6.15
CA ILE A 58 -6.97 1.92 5.58
C ILE A 58 -8.06 2.97 5.30
N GLY A 59 -7.81 4.21 5.72
CA GLY A 59 -8.75 5.34 5.59
C GLY A 59 -9.73 5.46 6.74
N THR A 60 -9.76 4.51 7.69
CA THR A 60 -10.57 4.61 8.92
C THR A 60 -9.69 4.57 10.16
N LYS A 61 -9.07 3.43 10.46
CA LYS A 61 -8.13 3.28 11.59
C LYS A 61 -6.69 3.58 11.21
N TYR A 62 -6.33 3.32 9.95
CA TYR A 62 -4.99 3.51 9.44
C TYR A 62 -5.00 4.62 8.39
N THR A 63 -4.49 5.79 8.76
CA THR A 63 -4.45 6.95 7.87
C THR A 63 -3.02 7.18 7.41
N VAL A 64 -2.85 7.39 6.11
CA VAL A 64 -1.58 7.78 5.49
C VAL A 64 -1.81 9.03 4.65
N THR A 65 -0.96 10.03 4.87
CA THR A 65 -0.97 11.26 4.08
C THR A 65 0.08 11.13 2.99
N PHE A 66 -0.33 11.32 1.74
CA PHE A 66 0.54 11.08 0.58
C PHE A 66 1.33 12.30 0.11
N GLY A 67 1.11 13.48 0.72
CA GLY A 67 1.76 14.73 0.32
C GLY A 67 1.15 15.33 -0.93
#